data_AF-A0A6P8K9K1-F1
#
_entry.id   AF-A0A6P8K9K1-F1
#
_cell.length_a   1.000
_cell.length_b   1.000
_cell.length_c   1.000
_cell.angle_alpha   90.00
_cell.angle_beta   90.00
_cell.angle_gamma   90.00
#
_symmetry.space_group_name_H-M   'P 1'
#
loop_
_entity.id
_entity.type
_entity.pdbx_description
1 polymer ?
#
loop_
_entity_poly.entity_id
_entity_poly.type
_entity_poly.pdbx_seq_one_letter_code
_entity_poly.pdbx_strand_id
1 'polypeptide(L)'
;MLTSIRITSPCWRAPRSKSSTPENVAPTNPMKYEEALPLHHLWKGYVREHLQLREGDEVPKVHDGRYDEFSRKLVKLDLHGAKLKVLQSKCSTLESLAGICVMDTKNVLKLLGKDHRVRTIPKSECVFGLKVGNMEFTIFGQHLNIRPAERSVKKIKNFVKPFM
;
A
#
# COMPACT_ATOMS: atom_id res chain seq x y z
N MET A 1 -42.02 32.57 -55.24
CA MET A 1 -40.78 32.36 -56.03
C MET A 1 -39.75 33.37 -55.54
N LEU A 2 -38.48 32.94 -55.44
CA LEU A 2 -37.27 33.69 -55.06
C LEU A 2 -37.12 33.95 -53.54
N THR A 3 -36.37 33.12 -52.80
CA THR A 3 -34.90 33.17 -52.56
C THR A 3 -34.48 34.51 -51.89
N SER A 4 -33.83 34.53 -50.72
CA SER A 4 -32.42 34.20 -50.58
C SER A 4 -31.92 34.39 -49.12
N ILE A 5 -31.26 33.34 -48.60
CA ILE A 5 -30.00 33.32 -47.82
C ILE A 5 -29.90 34.11 -46.49
N ARG A 6 -29.97 33.37 -45.37
CA ARG A 6 -29.31 33.72 -44.10
C ARG A 6 -27.83 33.30 -44.17
N ILE A 7 -26.94 34.25 -43.89
CA ILE A 7 -25.50 34.04 -43.77
C ILE A 7 -25.24 33.27 -42.46
N THR A 8 -24.80 32.02 -42.53
CA THR A 8 -24.15 31.33 -41.42
C THR A 8 -22.64 31.40 -41.61
N SER A 9 -21.99 32.16 -40.74
CA SER A 9 -20.53 32.29 -40.71
C SER A 9 -19.85 30.95 -40.35
N PRO A 10 -18.58 30.77 -40.77
CA PRO A 10 -17.97 29.45 -40.88
C PRO A 10 -17.46 28.89 -39.56
N CYS A 11 -17.63 27.59 -39.39
CA CYS A 11 -16.93 26.74 -38.44
C CYS A 11 -15.40 26.94 -38.57
N TRP A 12 -14.78 27.63 -37.61
CA TRP A 12 -13.33 27.59 -37.41
C TRP A 12 -13.03 26.94 -36.07
N ARG A 13 -12.82 25.63 -36.13
CA ARG A 13 -12.31 24.80 -35.03
C ARG A 13 -10.79 24.85 -35.10
N ALA A 14 -10.15 25.64 -34.24
CA ALA A 14 -8.69 25.60 -34.08
C ALA A 14 -8.30 24.26 -33.40
N PRO A 15 -7.41 23.44 -34.00
CA PRO A 15 -6.84 22.29 -33.31
C PRO A 15 -5.84 22.79 -32.27
N ARG A 16 -6.18 22.67 -30.97
CA ARG A 16 -5.20 22.85 -29.90
C ARG A 16 -4.19 21.70 -30.01
N SER A 17 -2.92 22.06 -30.22
CA SER A 17 -1.79 21.15 -30.34
C SER A 17 -1.79 20.13 -29.20
N LYS A 18 -1.82 18.84 -29.55
CA LYS A 18 -1.50 17.76 -28.61
C LYS A 18 0.01 17.83 -28.38
N SER A 19 0.44 18.41 -27.26
CA SER A 19 1.79 18.17 -26.77
C SER A 19 1.88 16.68 -26.40
N SER A 20 2.55 15.93 -27.26
CA SER A 20 3.01 14.57 -26.97
C SER A 20 3.99 14.67 -25.81
N THR A 21 3.52 14.44 -24.59
CA THR A 21 4.41 14.03 -23.53
C THR A 21 5.05 12.71 -23.97
N PRO A 22 6.37 12.55 -23.88
CA PRO A 22 6.97 11.24 -24.09
C PRO A 22 6.40 10.32 -23.02
N GLU A 23 5.52 9.43 -23.44
CA GLU A 23 5.12 8.28 -22.66
C GLU A 23 6.42 7.55 -22.35
N ASN A 24 6.90 7.70 -21.12
CA ASN A 24 7.99 6.89 -20.59
C ASN A 24 7.48 5.46 -20.58
N VAL A 25 7.68 4.76 -21.70
CA VAL A 25 7.59 3.31 -21.78
C VAL A 25 8.72 2.79 -20.90
N ALA A 26 8.44 2.70 -19.60
CA ALA A 26 9.34 2.06 -18.67
C ALA A 26 9.57 0.64 -19.21
N PRO A 27 10.83 0.18 -19.33
CA PRO A 27 11.09 -1.20 -19.72
C PRO A 27 10.35 -2.08 -18.72
N THR A 28 9.32 -2.77 -19.20
CA THR A 28 8.43 -3.65 -18.43
C THR A 28 9.17 -4.93 -18.11
N ASN A 29 10.34 -4.85 -17.49
CA ASN A 29 10.90 -6.01 -16.85
C ASN A 29 10.08 -6.21 -15.56
N PRO A 30 9.26 -7.27 -15.46
CA PRO A 30 8.54 -7.55 -14.23
C PRO A 30 9.59 -7.77 -13.12
N MET A 31 9.54 -6.92 -12.09
CA MET A 31 10.41 -7.04 -10.92
C MET A 31 10.29 -8.44 -10.35
N LYS A 32 11.42 -9.12 -10.19
CA LYS A 32 11.45 -10.47 -9.63
C LYS A 32 11.27 -10.43 -8.12
N TYR A 33 10.77 -11.53 -7.55
CA TYR A 33 10.46 -11.55 -6.11
C TYR A 33 11.73 -11.49 -5.27
N GLU A 34 12.79 -12.10 -5.80
CA GLU A 34 14.14 -12.15 -5.26
C GLU A 34 14.74 -10.75 -5.12
N GLU A 35 14.45 -9.85 -6.06
CA GLU A 35 14.94 -8.46 -6.03
C GLU A 35 14.32 -7.65 -4.90
N ALA A 36 13.14 -8.04 -4.41
CA ALA A 36 12.48 -7.42 -3.27
C ALA A 36 12.90 -8.03 -1.91
N LEU A 37 13.64 -9.15 -1.90
CA LEU A 37 14.11 -9.77 -0.64
C LEU A 37 15.08 -8.89 0.15
N PRO A 38 16.08 -8.21 -0.47
CA PRO A 38 16.94 -7.27 0.24
C PRO A 38 16.13 -6.14 0.90
N LEU A 39 15.13 -5.62 0.19
CA LEU A 39 14.22 -4.60 0.72
C LEU A 39 13.49 -5.10 1.97
N HIS A 40 12.99 -6.34 1.93
CA HIS A 40 12.37 -6.95 3.11
C HIS A 40 13.37 -7.17 4.26
N HIS A 41 14.63 -7.50 3.96
CA HIS A 41 15.66 -7.64 4.98
C HIS A 41 15.94 -6.32 5.71
N LEU A 42 16.09 -5.21 4.95
CA LEU A 42 16.23 -3.87 5.51
C LEU A 42 15.04 -3.47 6.36
N TRP A 43 13.82 -3.76 5.87
CA TRP A 43 12.60 -3.49 6.61
C TRP A 43 12.55 -4.22 7.96
N LYS A 44 12.99 -5.49 8.04
CA LYS A 44 13.07 -6.21 9.32
C LYS A 44 14.01 -5.54 10.32
N GLY A 45 15.15 -5.03 9.87
CA GLY A 45 16.11 -4.29 10.70
C GLY A 45 15.48 -3.00 11.24
N TYR A 46 14.89 -2.21 10.35
CA TYR A 46 14.17 -0.99 10.68
C TYR A 46 13.07 -1.23 11.74
N VAL A 47 12.23 -2.24 11.53
CA VAL A 47 11.13 -2.56 12.46
C VAL A 47 11.66 -2.98 13.83
N ARG A 48 12.73 -3.77 13.88
CA ARG A 48 13.36 -4.19 15.14
C ARG A 48 13.85 -2.98 15.94
N GLU A 49 14.56 -2.07 15.30
CA GLU A 49 15.07 -0.86 15.93
C GLU A 49 13.94 0.08 16.37
N HIS A 50 12.95 0.31 15.49
CA HIS A 50 11.84 1.23 15.76
C HIS A 50 10.90 0.74 16.88
N LEU A 51 10.74 -0.58 17.00
CA LEU A 51 9.96 -1.21 18.06
C LEU A 51 10.80 -1.50 19.32
N GLN A 52 12.09 -1.14 19.32
CA GLN A 52 13.03 -1.36 20.43
C GLN A 52 13.13 -2.82 20.87
N LEU A 53 12.97 -3.75 19.92
CA LEU A 53 13.10 -5.18 20.16
C LEU A 53 14.59 -5.56 20.14
N ARG A 54 15.14 -6.03 21.25
CA ARG A 54 16.53 -6.53 21.29
C ARG A 54 16.60 -7.96 20.72
N GLU A 55 17.80 -8.43 20.40
CA GLU A 55 17.98 -9.83 20.00
C GLU A 55 17.57 -10.76 21.16
N GLY A 56 16.52 -11.54 20.95
CA GLY A 56 15.93 -12.42 21.96
C GLY A 56 14.66 -11.87 22.63
N ASP A 57 14.29 -10.60 22.41
CA ASP A 57 13.03 -10.07 22.91
C ASP A 57 11.85 -10.66 22.14
N GLU A 58 10.92 -11.27 22.87
CA GLU A 58 9.62 -11.64 22.32
C GLU A 58 8.77 -10.39 22.12
N VAL A 59 8.02 -10.38 21.02
CA VAL A 59 7.04 -9.32 20.76
C VAL A 59 5.98 -9.35 21.88
N PRO A 60 5.56 -8.20 22.44
CA PRO A 60 4.63 -8.16 23.56
C PRO A 60 3.33 -8.90 23.24
N LYS A 61 2.93 -9.80 24.13
CA LYS A 61 1.64 -10.52 24.02
C LYS A 61 0.49 -9.55 24.29
N VAL A 62 -0.70 -9.86 23.76
CA VAL A 62 -1.92 -9.05 23.85
C VAL A 62 -2.26 -8.59 25.27
N HIS A 63 -2.02 -9.47 26.25
CA HIS A 63 -2.36 -9.23 27.65
C HIS A 63 -1.30 -8.42 28.41
N ASP A 64 -0.19 -8.06 27.76
CA ASP A 64 0.84 -7.19 28.34
C ASP A 64 0.39 -5.72 28.21
N GLY A 65 0.55 -4.93 29.27
CA GLY A 65 0.25 -3.49 29.24
C GLY A 65 1.05 -2.71 28.20
N ARG A 66 2.19 -3.25 27.73
CA ARG A 66 3.01 -2.68 26.65
C ARG A 66 2.40 -2.87 25.26
N TYR A 67 1.41 -3.74 25.10
CA TYR A 67 0.80 -4.06 23.81
C TYR A 67 0.16 -2.84 23.14
N ASP A 68 -0.49 -1.96 23.91
CA ASP A 68 -1.14 -0.77 23.37
C ASP A 68 -0.14 0.22 22.76
N GLU A 69 0.98 0.46 23.44
CA GLU A 69 2.05 1.32 22.94
C GLU A 69 2.71 0.70 21.70
N PHE A 70 2.98 -0.60 21.77
CA PHE A 70 3.53 -1.37 20.66
C PHE A 70 2.63 -1.29 19.41
N SER A 71 1.32 -1.50 19.59
CA SER A 71 0.32 -1.44 18.52
C SER A 71 0.27 -0.06 17.84
N ARG A 72 0.39 1.01 18.64
CA ARG A 72 0.43 2.40 18.14
C ARG A 72 1.71 2.67 17.35
N LYS A 73 2.85 2.13 17.78
CA LYS A 73 4.10 2.22 17.02
C LYS A 73 4.00 1.41 15.71
N LEU A 74 3.43 0.21 15.76
CA LEU A 74 3.31 -0.68 14.61
C LEU A 74 2.58 -0.04 13.43
N VAL A 75 1.44 0.64 13.66
CA VAL A 75 0.69 1.23 12.54
C VAL A 75 1.34 2.50 11.97
N LYS A 76 2.26 3.11 12.70
CA LYS A 76 3.04 4.25 12.20
C LYS A 76 4.24 3.84 11.36
N LEU A 77 4.59 2.56 11.35
CA LEU A 77 5.69 2.04 10.55
C LEU A 77 5.44 2.22 9.05
N ASP A 78 6.53 2.36 8.31
CA ASP A 78 6.49 2.18 6.88
C ASP A 78 6.14 0.72 6.55
N LEU A 79 5.28 0.52 5.56
CA LEU A 79 4.91 -0.79 5.05
C LEU A 79 5.69 -1.17 3.80
N HIS A 80 6.48 -0.26 3.22
CA HIS A 80 7.35 -0.57 2.10
C HIS A 80 8.44 -1.56 2.52
N GLY A 81 8.51 -2.72 1.87
CA GLY A 81 9.34 -3.87 2.27
C GLY A 81 8.67 -4.84 3.25
N ALA A 82 7.50 -4.51 3.78
CA ALA A 82 6.75 -5.41 4.65
C ALA A 82 6.19 -6.61 3.87
N LYS A 83 6.21 -7.80 4.46
CA LYS A 83 5.47 -8.96 3.95
C LYS A 83 4.05 -8.90 4.46
N LEU A 84 3.11 -8.73 3.54
CA LEU A 84 1.69 -8.59 3.83
C LEU A 84 0.90 -9.73 3.17
N LYS A 85 -0.16 -10.15 3.85
CA LYS A 85 -1.17 -11.07 3.33
C LYS A 85 -2.54 -10.40 3.41
N VAL A 86 -3.36 -10.50 2.38
CA VAL A 86 -4.77 -10.10 2.46
C VAL A 86 -5.53 -11.20 3.18
N LEU A 87 -6.03 -10.90 4.38
CA LEU A 87 -6.81 -11.84 5.19
C LEU A 87 -8.27 -11.84 4.77
N GLN A 88 -8.83 -10.65 4.55
CA GLN A 88 -10.22 -10.46 4.15
C GLN A 88 -10.32 -9.29 3.17
N SER A 89 -11.20 -9.40 2.18
CA SER A 89 -11.51 -8.32 1.26
C SER A 89 -12.96 -8.37 0.85
N LYS A 90 -13.52 -7.23 0.44
CA LYS A 90 -14.83 -7.24 -0.23
C LYS A 90 -14.80 -8.00 -1.56
N CYS A 91 -13.65 -8.05 -2.22
CA CYS A 91 -13.46 -8.80 -3.45
C CYS A 91 -12.70 -10.11 -3.17
N SER A 92 -13.36 -11.24 -3.34
CA SER A 92 -12.80 -12.58 -3.09
C SER A 92 -11.52 -12.87 -3.89
N THR A 93 -11.35 -12.26 -5.06
CA THR A 93 -10.12 -12.43 -5.88
C THR A 93 -8.87 -11.84 -5.24
N LEU A 94 -9.04 -10.87 -4.34
CA LEU A 94 -7.95 -10.23 -3.61
C LEU A 94 -7.60 -10.96 -2.32
N GLU A 95 -8.50 -11.81 -1.83
CA GLU A 95 -8.28 -12.59 -0.63
C GLU A 95 -7.14 -13.59 -0.85
N SER A 96 -6.39 -13.87 0.22
CA SER A 96 -5.23 -14.78 0.21
C SER A 96 -4.04 -14.31 -0.63
N LEU A 97 -4.10 -13.16 -1.30
CA LEU A 97 -2.93 -12.59 -1.96
C LEU A 97 -1.88 -12.25 -0.90
N ALA A 98 -0.64 -12.71 -1.12
CA ALA A 98 0.48 -12.46 -0.23
C ALA A 98 1.70 -12.01 -1.03
N GLY A 99 2.48 -11.09 -0.45
CA GLY A 99 3.63 -10.53 -1.14
C GLY A 99 4.42 -9.52 -0.30
N ILE A 100 5.50 -9.04 -0.89
CA ILE A 100 6.28 -7.92 -0.33
C ILE A 100 5.66 -6.63 -0.85
N CYS A 101 5.40 -5.67 0.02
CA CYS A 101 4.89 -4.37 -0.39
C CYS A 101 6.00 -3.54 -1.05
N VAL A 102 5.86 -3.28 -2.35
CA VAL A 102 6.81 -2.50 -3.16
C VAL A 102 6.35 -1.05 -3.31
N MET A 103 5.10 -0.72 -2.98
CA MET A 103 4.66 0.67 -3.01
C MET A 103 3.53 0.89 -2.03
N ASP A 104 3.68 1.90 -1.17
CA ASP A 104 2.62 2.39 -0.30
C ASP A 104 2.19 3.79 -0.76
N THR A 105 0.94 3.94 -1.19
CA THR A 105 0.34 5.22 -1.59
C THR A 105 -0.85 5.55 -0.68
N LYS A 106 -1.52 6.69 -0.89
CA LYS A 106 -2.66 7.08 -0.04
C LYS A 106 -3.74 5.99 0.08
N ASN A 107 -4.17 5.41 -1.05
CA ASN A 107 -5.35 4.52 -1.09
C ASN A 107 -5.04 3.08 -1.50
N VAL A 108 -3.87 2.82 -2.09
CA VAL A 108 -3.51 1.49 -2.62
C VAL A 108 -2.13 1.05 -2.13
N LEU A 109 -1.99 -0.27 -1.99
CA LEU A 109 -0.71 -0.95 -1.80
C LEU A 109 -0.38 -1.75 -3.05
N LYS A 110 0.88 -1.74 -3.48
CA LYS A 110 1.35 -2.66 -4.53
C LYS A 110 2.14 -3.79 -3.87
N LEU A 111 1.63 -5.02 -3.97
CA LEU A 111 2.29 -6.21 -3.46
C LEU A 111 2.92 -6.99 -4.60
N LEU A 112 4.19 -7.35 -4.43
CA LEU A 112 4.88 -8.30 -5.29
C LEU A 112 4.71 -9.71 -4.75
N GLY A 113 3.96 -10.53 -5.49
CA GLY A 113 3.75 -11.93 -5.18
C GLY A 113 4.96 -12.79 -5.51
N LYS A 114 4.97 -14.03 -4.98
CA LYS A 114 5.98 -15.05 -5.33
C LYS A 114 5.91 -15.48 -6.80
N ASP A 115 4.82 -15.16 -7.49
CA ASP A 115 4.62 -15.35 -8.92
C ASP A 115 5.27 -14.24 -9.77
N HIS A 116 6.11 -13.40 -9.16
CA HIS A 116 6.79 -12.27 -9.81
C HIS A 116 5.83 -11.24 -10.43
N ARG A 117 4.59 -11.18 -9.93
CA ARG A 117 3.57 -10.24 -10.39
C ARG A 117 3.28 -9.21 -9.32
N VAL A 118 3.30 -7.94 -9.73
CA VAL A 118 2.89 -6.82 -8.89
C VAL A 118 1.38 -6.65 -8.99
N ARG A 119 0.68 -6.78 -7.87
CA ARG A 119 -0.77 -6.58 -7.75
C ARG A 119 -1.06 -5.31 -6.97
N THR A 120 -1.98 -4.50 -7.50
CA THR A 120 -2.44 -3.28 -6.82
C THR A 120 -3.69 -3.60 -6.01
N ILE A 121 -3.63 -3.40 -4.70
CA ILE A 121 -4.68 -3.75 -3.75
C ILE A 121 -5.22 -2.48 -3.09
N PRO A 122 -6.55 -2.23 -3.17
CA PRO A 122 -7.18 -1.10 -2.49
C PRO A 122 -7.22 -1.33 -0.99
N LYS A 123 -6.83 -0.32 -0.21
CA LYS A 123 -6.77 -0.41 1.26
C LYS A 123 -8.13 -0.30 1.93
N SER A 124 -9.04 0.51 1.41
CA SER A 124 -10.34 0.80 2.05
C SER A 124 -11.20 -0.43 2.31
N GLU A 125 -11.06 -1.45 1.49
CA GLU A 125 -11.91 -2.65 1.49
C GLU A 125 -11.16 -3.93 1.87
N CYS A 126 -9.93 -3.82 2.41
CA CYS A 126 -9.10 -4.97 2.74
C CYS A 126 -8.62 -4.95 4.20
N VAL A 127 -8.45 -6.14 4.75
CA VAL A 127 -7.78 -6.42 6.02
C VAL A 127 -6.47 -7.12 5.72
N PHE A 128 -5.37 -6.59 6.25
CA PHE A 128 -4.02 -7.08 6.00
C PHE A 128 -3.46 -7.78 7.23
N GLY A 129 -2.86 -8.95 7.03
CA GLY A 129 -2.01 -9.63 7.99
C GLY A 129 -0.55 -9.22 7.79
N LEU A 130 0.11 -8.83 8.87
CA LEU A 130 1.52 -8.47 8.92
C LEU A 130 2.24 -9.39 9.90
N LYS A 131 3.29 -10.08 9.45
CA LYS A 131 4.12 -10.91 10.33
C LYS A 131 5.35 -10.15 10.80
N VAL A 132 5.50 -9.99 12.11
CA VAL A 132 6.70 -9.40 12.76
C VAL A 132 7.20 -10.36 13.82
N GLY A 133 8.43 -10.88 13.64
CA GLY A 133 8.99 -11.87 14.54
C GLY A 133 8.15 -13.16 14.59
N ASN A 134 7.75 -13.55 15.80
CA ASN A 134 6.90 -14.70 16.09
C ASN A 134 5.40 -14.37 16.09
N MET A 135 5.01 -13.11 15.90
CA MET A 135 3.60 -12.67 15.97
C MET A 135 3.05 -12.23 14.61
N GLU A 136 1.74 -12.44 14.44
CA GLU A 136 0.97 -11.96 13.30
C GLU A 136 -0.03 -10.89 13.77
N PHE A 137 -0.05 -9.77 13.05
CA PHE A 137 -0.83 -8.59 13.35
C PHE A 137 -1.86 -8.34 12.27
N THR A 138 -3.09 -8.03 12.69
CA THR A 138 -4.17 -7.68 11.77
C THR A 138 -4.34 -6.18 11.69
N ILE A 139 -4.14 -5.61 10.50
CA ILE A 139 -4.26 -4.18 10.21
C ILE A 139 -5.45 -3.96 9.28
N PHE A 140 -6.40 -3.13 9.72
CA PHE A 140 -7.51 -2.70 8.87
C PHE A 140 -7.04 -1.65 7.87
N GLY A 141 -7.21 -1.91 6.59
CA GLY A 141 -6.74 -1.01 5.54
C GLY A 141 -7.44 0.37 5.55
N GLN A 142 -8.62 0.50 6.16
CA GLN A 142 -9.26 1.79 6.43
C GLN A 142 -8.35 2.76 7.20
N HIS A 143 -7.53 2.25 8.13
CA HIS A 143 -6.57 3.06 8.89
C HIS A 143 -5.30 3.40 8.11
N LEU A 144 -5.04 2.67 7.02
CA LEU A 144 -3.90 2.89 6.14
C LEU A 144 -4.20 3.86 5.00
N ASN A 145 -5.44 4.38 4.88
CA ASN A 145 -5.90 5.33 3.84
C ASN A 145 -5.32 6.76 3.96
N ILE A 146 -4.07 6.85 4.40
CA ILE A 146 -3.31 8.08 4.60
C ILE A 146 -1.94 7.84 3.98
N ARG A 147 -1.37 8.88 3.36
CA ARG A 147 -0.01 8.82 2.80
C ARG A 147 0.98 8.39 3.90
N PRO A 148 1.96 7.53 3.62
CA PRO A 148 2.94 7.08 4.62
C PRO A 148 3.56 8.22 5.42
N ALA A 149 3.99 9.29 4.72
CA ALA A 149 4.57 10.49 5.34
C ALA A 149 3.64 11.19 6.35
N GLU A 150 2.33 11.18 6.10
CA GLU A 150 1.33 11.79 6.98
C GLU A 150 0.92 10.86 8.13
N ARG A 151 1.11 9.54 7.98
CA ARG A 151 0.68 8.52 8.94
C ARG A 151 1.46 8.60 10.24
N SER A 152 2.77 8.86 10.17
CA SER A 152 3.65 8.90 11.34
C SER A 152 3.28 10.02 12.33
N VAL A 153 2.71 11.12 11.83
CA VAL A 153 2.39 12.33 12.62
C VAL A 153 0.99 12.26 13.24
N LYS A 154 0.05 11.52 12.64
CA LYS A 154 -1.32 11.46 13.13
C LYS A 154 -1.45 10.59 14.39
N LYS A 155 -2.10 11.15 15.41
CA LYS A 155 -2.64 10.38 16.54
C LYS A 155 -3.85 9.63 16.04
N ILE A 156 -3.67 8.36 15.74
CA ILE A 156 -4.80 7.51 15.39
C ILE A 156 -5.15 6.71 16.68
N LYS A 157 -6.43 6.34 16.89
CA LYS A 157 -6.97 5.85 18.19
C LYS A 157 -7.17 4.32 18.36
N ASN A 158 -7.47 3.54 17.30
CA ASN A 158 -7.64 2.07 17.36
C ASN A 158 -6.85 1.38 16.22
N PHE A 159 -5.92 0.46 16.51
CA PHE A 159 -4.89 0.05 15.51
C PHE A 159 -4.79 -1.39 15.11
N VAL A 160 -4.73 -2.31 16.07
CA VAL A 160 -4.30 -3.67 15.78
C VAL A 160 -5.06 -4.60 16.68
N LYS A 161 -5.89 -5.46 16.08
CA LYS A 161 -6.42 -6.61 16.82
C LYS A 161 -5.41 -7.74 16.68
N PRO A 162 -5.07 -8.44 17.77
CA PRO A 162 -4.33 -9.68 17.64
C PRO A 162 -5.14 -10.65 16.80
N PHE A 163 -4.44 -11.53 16.10
CA PHE A 163 -5.08 -12.70 15.49
C PHE A 163 -5.65 -13.55 16.63
N MET A 164 -6.97 -13.69 16.69
CA MET A 164 -7.67 -14.51 17.68
C MET A 164 -7.59 -15.98 17.28
#